data_AF-A0A9W7YIG1-F1
#
_entry.id   AF-A0A9W7YIG1-F1
#
_cell.length_a   1.000
_cell.length_b   1.000
_cell.length_c   1.000
_cell.angle_alpha   90.00
_cell.angle_beta   90.00
_cell.angle_gamma   90.00
#
_symmetry.space_group_name_H-M   'P 1'
#
loop_
_entity.id
_entity.type
_entity.pdbx_description
1 polymer ?
#
loop_
_entity_poly.entity_id
_entity_poly.type
_entity_poly.pdbx_seq_one_letter_code
_entity_poly.pdbx_strand_id
1 'polypeptide(L)'
;DRDRAAAFLALGNIAQFCSTEYRSFLEPTTRAIRDALIQRAKMRIPPAEADETVTAVLQTIATLATAMGPALTRYVRDILDLMFTAGLSQALCDSLLVLEREVSQLQPAIQGRLLDMVSIILVGVPFRPSQQSLDDLEQRMGTMSMHYATAQNGHRSGAAANGNTANGASSRDAYAGSVSDSTSLVVRAANNIHVTNDTLVLALRTLRIFDFSEENLSEFVRNEILRYLTNSSAAVRKEAIHAVSHIVMADPLYRSMAGAGVEVASEVVQRLVSAAVIDVDRDVRLMAVQMLKKGICFDFHMGKAQNIQDLFLLLNDEVFEVRLTVLAVIGRLANMNPAHVMPSLRRMV
;
A
#
# COMPACT_ATOMS: atom_id res chain seq x y z
N ASP A 1 -18.09 3.25 28.56
CA ASP A 1 -17.45 3.51 27.25
C ASP A 1 -17.79 4.87 26.66
N ARG A 2 -19.07 5.22 26.49
CA ARG A 2 -19.49 6.52 25.93
C ARG A 2 -18.90 7.75 26.64
N ASP A 3 -18.89 7.77 27.98
CA ASP A 3 -18.30 8.88 28.76
C ASP A 3 -16.77 8.98 28.58
N ARG A 4 -16.12 7.83 28.35
CA ARG A 4 -14.67 7.77 28.12
C ARG A 4 -14.31 8.29 26.72
N ALA A 5 -15.12 7.95 25.71
CA ALA A 5 -14.97 8.49 24.35
C ALA A 5 -15.13 10.01 24.35
N ALA A 6 -16.18 10.53 25.01
CA ALA A 6 -16.41 11.97 25.13
C ALA A 6 -15.27 12.70 25.86
N ALA A 7 -14.70 12.09 26.91
CA ALA A 7 -13.56 12.65 27.64
C ALA A 7 -12.32 12.80 26.75
N PHE A 8 -11.99 11.80 25.92
CA PHE A 8 -10.86 11.89 24.99
C PHE A 8 -11.05 13.01 23.96
N LEU A 9 -12.23 13.10 23.35
CA LEU A 9 -12.54 14.18 22.41
C LEU A 9 -12.43 15.56 23.05
N ALA A 10 -12.89 15.71 24.30
CA ALA A 10 -12.75 16.96 25.04
C ALA A 10 -11.28 17.32 25.28
N LEU A 11 -10.42 16.35 25.61
CA LEU A 11 -8.97 16.58 25.77
C LEU A 11 -8.33 17.06 24.46
N GLY A 12 -8.70 16.46 23.33
CA GLY A 12 -8.24 16.89 22.00
C GLY A 12 -8.64 18.34 21.68
N ASN A 13 -9.89 18.70 21.95
CA ASN A 13 -10.38 20.07 21.75
C ASN A 13 -9.66 21.07 22.67
N ILE A 14 -9.46 20.74 23.95
CA ILE A 14 -8.72 21.60 24.89
C ILE A 14 -7.29 21.82 24.40
N ALA A 15 -6.61 20.77 23.92
CA ALA A 15 -5.26 20.89 23.39
C ALA A 15 -5.20 21.81 22.16
N GLN A 16 -6.23 21.81 21.32
CA GLN A 16 -6.32 22.68 20.15
C GLN A 16 -6.42 24.17 20.52
N PHE A 17 -7.18 24.51 21.56
CA PHE A 17 -7.32 25.91 22.01
C PHE A 17 -6.17 26.38 22.91
N CYS A 18 -5.55 25.47 23.68
CA CYS A 18 -4.56 25.80 24.72
C CYS A 18 -3.18 25.18 24.47
N SER A 19 -2.66 25.24 23.24
CA SER A 19 -1.47 24.47 22.81
C SER A 19 -0.18 24.73 23.62
N THR A 20 0.02 25.92 24.16
CA THR A 20 1.21 26.28 24.95
C THR A 20 1.18 25.68 26.35
N GLU A 21 0.05 25.83 27.03
CA GLU A 21 -0.17 25.36 28.41
C GLU A 21 -0.40 23.85 28.46
N TYR A 22 -0.98 23.27 27.40
CA TYR A 22 -1.25 21.83 27.32
C TYR A 22 0.03 20.97 27.31
N ARG A 23 1.21 21.55 27.06
CA ARG A 23 2.49 20.83 27.00
C ARG A 23 2.80 20.06 28.28
N SER A 24 2.47 20.59 29.45
CA SER A 24 2.67 19.89 30.74
C SER A 24 1.75 18.69 30.92
N PHE A 25 0.61 18.67 30.23
CA PHE A 25 -0.39 17.60 30.30
C PHE A 25 -0.23 16.55 29.20
N LEU A 26 0.75 16.71 28.31
CA LEU A 26 0.95 15.83 27.18
C LEU A 26 1.33 14.41 27.61
N GLU A 27 2.28 14.27 28.54
CA GLU A 27 2.73 12.96 29.01
C GLU A 27 1.60 12.18 29.74
N PRO A 28 0.84 12.78 30.67
CA PRO A 28 -0.35 12.13 31.23
C PRO A 28 -1.39 11.73 30.19
N THR A 29 -1.68 12.61 29.22
CA THR A 29 -2.68 12.36 28.17
C THR A 29 -2.27 11.20 27.28
N THR A 30 -1.02 11.20 26.81
CA THR A 30 -0.49 10.15 25.94
C THR A 30 -0.37 8.81 26.65
N ARG A 31 -0.08 8.80 27.97
CA ARG A 31 -0.15 7.60 28.80
C ARG A 31 -1.58 7.05 28.89
N ALA A 32 -2.57 7.90 29.12
CA ALA A 32 -3.98 7.47 29.15
C ALA A 32 -4.47 6.92 27.80
N ILE A 33 -4.04 7.52 26.69
CA ILE A 33 -4.28 7.04 25.33
C ILE A 33 -3.65 5.65 25.13
N ARG A 34 -2.38 5.50 25.50
CA ARG A 34 -1.66 4.22 25.42
C ARG A 34 -2.37 3.13 26.21
N ASP A 35 -2.80 3.43 27.43
CA ASP A 35 -3.49 2.46 28.29
C ASP A 35 -4.86 2.05 27.71
N ALA A 36 -5.58 2.99 27.09
CA ALA A 36 -6.83 2.70 26.38
C ALA A 36 -6.61 1.74 25.20
N LEU A 37 -5.57 1.98 24.39
CA LEU A 37 -5.22 1.11 23.25
C LEU A 37 -4.76 -0.28 23.72
N ILE A 38 -3.95 -0.37 24.78
CA ILE A 38 -3.53 -1.65 25.36
C ILE A 38 -4.72 -2.44 25.91
N GLN A 39 -5.63 -1.76 26.63
CA GLN A 39 -6.82 -2.39 27.17
C GLN A 39 -7.69 -2.97 26.05
N ARG A 40 -7.83 -2.22 24.95
CA ARG A 40 -8.51 -2.69 23.75
C ARG A 40 -7.84 -3.89 23.11
N ALA A 41 -6.52 -3.86 22.95
CA ALA A 41 -5.75 -4.97 22.38
C ALA A 41 -5.91 -6.26 23.18
N LYS A 42 -6.02 -6.17 24.52
CA LYS A 42 -6.30 -7.32 25.40
C LYS A 42 -7.71 -7.88 25.25
N MET A 43 -8.71 -7.02 25.02
CA MET A 43 -10.11 -7.43 24.90
C MET A 43 -10.40 -8.25 23.63
N ARG A 44 -9.49 -8.28 22.64
CA ARG A 44 -9.64 -9.01 21.37
C ARG A 44 -10.99 -8.78 20.65
N ILE A 45 -11.63 -7.63 20.89
CA ILE A 45 -12.92 -7.33 20.27
C ILE A 45 -12.68 -7.21 18.75
N PRO A 46 -13.48 -7.88 17.90
CA PRO A 46 -13.33 -7.82 16.45
C PRO A 46 -13.36 -6.37 15.94
N PRO A 47 -12.63 -6.04 14.86
CA PRO A 47 -12.60 -4.68 14.30
C PRO A 47 -13.93 -4.23 13.66
N ALA A 48 -14.95 -5.08 13.62
CA ALA A 48 -16.24 -4.82 12.99
C ALA A 48 -17.22 -4.02 13.88
N GLU A 49 -17.06 -4.05 15.20
CA GLU A 49 -17.82 -3.16 16.08
C GLU A 49 -17.05 -1.84 16.19
N ALA A 50 -17.64 -0.77 15.65
CA ALA A 50 -17.14 0.59 15.75
C ALA A 50 -17.02 0.97 17.23
N ASP A 51 -15.87 0.64 17.81
CA ASP A 51 -15.56 0.98 19.17
C ASP A 51 -15.41 2.50 19.22
N GLU A 52 -16.48 3.15 19.66
CA GLU A 52 -16.61 4.59 19.80
C GLU A 52 -15.42 5.16 20.58
N THR A 53 -14.89 4.38 21.55
CA THR A 53 -13.74 4.78 22.35
C THR A 53 -12.44 4.79 21.55
N VAL A 54 -12.19 3.77 20.72
CA VAL A 54 -10.98 3.71 19.87
C VAL A 54 -11.03 4.79 18.81
N THR A 55 -12.20 5.00 18.19
CA THR A 55 -12.40 6.05 17.21
C THR A 55 -12.11 7.42 17.83
N ALA A 56 -12.66 7.68 19.01
CA ALA A 56 -12.38 8.90 19.76
C ALA A 56 -10.91 9.04 20.14
N VAL A 57 -10.24 7.96 20.56
CA VAL A 57 -8.80 7.97 20.89
C VAL A 57 -7.95 8.31 19.66
N LEU A 58 -8.21 7.68 18.51
CA LEU A 58 -7.49 7.95 17.26
C LEU A 58 -7.70 9.40 16.80
N GLN A 59 -8.94 9.88 16.83
CA GLN A 59 -9.27 11.27 16.53
C GLN A 59 -8.59 12.25 17.49
N THR A 60 -8.50 11.89 18.78
CA THR A 60 -7.80 12.70 19.77
C THR A 60 -6.31 12.81 19.45
N ILE A 61 -5.65 11.72 19.05
CA ILE A 61 -4.25 11.74 18.60
C ILE A 61 -4.09 12.68 17.39
N ALA A 62 -5.01 12.63 16.43
CA ALA A 62 -4.99 13.53 15.27
C ALA A 62 -5.14 15.01 15.68
N THR A 63 -6.09 15.34 16.55
CA THR A 63 -6.27 16.71 17.06
C THR A 63 -5.05 17.20 17.85
N LEU A 64 -4.43 16.33 18.66
CA LEU A 64 -3.18 16.65 19.36
C LEU A 64 -2.04 16.92 18.38
N ALA A 65 -1.94 16.16 17.30
CA ALA A 65 -0.94 16.38 16.25
C ALA A 65 -1.13 17.73 15.58
N THR A 66 -2.37 18.14 15.27
CA THR A 66 -2.64 19.48 14.70
C THR A 66 -2.30 20.62 15.66
N ALA A 67 -2.46 20.41 16.97
CA ALA A 67 -2.22 21.45 17.96
C ALA A 67 -0.73 21.63 18.29
N MET A 68 0.03 20.53 18.31
CA MET A 68 1.39 20.49 18.84
C MET A 68 2.47 20.23 17.79
N GLY A 69 2.09 19.73 16.62
CA GLY A 69 2.97 19.42 15.50
C GLY A 69 4.14 18.52 15.92
N PRO A 70 5.40 18.89 15.59
CA PRO A 70 6.58 18.06 15.84
C PRO A 70 6.88 17.74 17.32
N ALA A 71 6.28 18.46 18.28
CA ALA A 71 6.48 18.15 19.70
C ALA A 71 5.88 16.78 20.09
N LEU A 72 4.95 16.26 19.29
CA LEU A 72 4.28 15.00 19.53
C LEU A 72 5.07 13.77 19.01
N THR A 73 6.13 13.96 18.22
CA THR A 73 6.86 12.90 17.50
C THR A 73 7.29 11.73 18.38
N ARG A 74 7.94 12.01 19.52
CA ARG A 74 8.40 10.97 20.46
C ARG A 74 7.23 10.14 20.99
N TYR A 75 6.16 10.81 21.39
CA TYR A 75 5.01 10.16 21.98
C TYR A 75 4.30 9.30 20.94
N VAL A 76 4.02 9.82 19.75
CA VAL A 76 3.35 9.05 18.68
C VAL A 76 4.16 7.84 18.27
N ARG A 77 5.50 7.93 18.20
CA ARG A 77 6.34 6.76 17.90
C ARG A 77 6.08 5.58 18.83
N ASP A 78 5.86 5.85 20.13
CA ASP A 78 5.63 4.81 21.13
C ASP A 78 4.21 4.21 21.09
N ILE A 79 3.21 4.96 20.57
CA ILE A 79 1.82 4.48 20.43
C ILE A 79 1.46 4.03 19.01
N LEU A 80 2.31 4.28 18.01
CA LEU A 80 1.99 4.02 16.62
C LEU A 80 1.64 2.54 16.38
N ASP A 81 2.46 1.63 16.88
CA ASP A 81 2.20 0.18 16.77
C ASP A 81 0.89 -0.23 17.45
N LEU A 82 0.54 0.41 18.57
CA LEU A 82 -0.73 0.19 19.26
C LEU A 82 -1.92 0.72 18.46
N MET A 83 -1.79 1.82 17.73
CA MET A 83 -2.85 2.32 16.84
C MET A 83 -3.18 1.30 15.75
N PHE A 84 -2.16 0.67 15.16
CA PHE A 84 -2.35 -0.38 14.15
C PHE A 84 -3.00 -1.65 14.72
N THR A 85 -2.92 -1.91 16.04
CA THR A 85 -3.64 -3.04 16.65
C THR A 85 -5.17 -2.92 16.59
N ALA A 86 -5.69 -1.71 16.37
CA ALA A 86 -7.12 -1.50 16.12
C ALA A 86 -7.59 -2.08 14.78
N GLY A 87 -6.65 -2.37 13.86
CA GLY A 87 -6.93 -2.84 12.51
C GLY A 87 -7.23 -1.70 11.53
N LEU A 88 -7.34 -2.05 10.25
CA LEU A 88 -7.62 -1.09 9.19
C LEU A 88 -9.05 -0.55 9.32
N SER A 89 -9.15 0.73 9.65
CA SER A 89 -10.41 1.47 9.78
C SER A 89 -10.28 2.87 9.16
N GLN A 90 -11.42 3.48 8.79
CA GLN A 90 -11.43 4.86 8.31
C GLN A 90 -10.91 5.82 9.41
N ALA A 91 -11.32 5.57 10.66
CA ALA A 91 -10.76 6.10 11.91
C ALA A 91 -9.23 6.27 11.88
N LEU A 92 -8.57 5.13 11.66
CA LEU A 92 -7.13 5.03 11.63
C LEU A 92 -6.54 5.77 10.42
N CYS A 93 -7.09 5.59 9.22
CA CYS A 93 -6.59 6.25 8.01
C CYS A 93 -6.63 7.78 8.14
N ASP A 94 -7.76 8.34 8.58
CA ASP A 94 -7.92 9.79 8.73
C ASP A 94 -6.92 10.35 9.76
N SER A 95 -6.72 9.62 10.85
CA SER A 95 -5.78 10.01 11.90
C SER A 95 -4.33 9.95 11.43
N LEU A 96 -3.96 8.91 10.66
CA LEU A 96 -2.62 8.76 10.09
C LEU A 96 -2.31 9.83 9.04
N LEU A 97 -3.29 10.26 8.23
CA LEU A 97 -3.10 11.35 7.27
C LEU A 97 -2.80 12.68 7.95
N VAL A 98 -3.49 12.97 9.05
CA VAL A 98 -3.19 14.15 9.86
C VAL A 98 -1.79 14.05 10.45
N LEU A 99 -1.38 12.87 10.93
CA LEU A 99 -0.03 12.66 11.46
C LEU A 99 1.07 12.82 10.40
N GLU A 100 0.86 12.31 9.19
CA GLU A 100 1.81 12.47 8.07
C GLU A 100 1.99 13.95 7.69
N ARG A 101 0.90 14.74 7.70
CA ARG A 101 0.93 16.16 7.38
C ARG A 101 1.61 17.01 8.47
N GLU A 102 1.24 16.79 9.73
CA GLU A 102 1.71 17.62 10.85
C GLU A 102 3.07 17.17 11.42
N VAL A 103 3.42 15.89 11.22
CA VAL A 103 4.61 15.23 11.78
C VAL A 103 5.32 14.41 10.69
N SER A 104 5.81 15.08 9.65
CA SER A 104 6.46 14.44 8.48
C SER A 104 7.63 13.50 8.83
N GLN A 105 8.31 13.70 9.96
CA GLN A 105 9.38 12.80 10.44
C GLN A 105 8.91 11.37 10.74
N LEU A 106 7.60 11.16 10.92
CA LEU A 106 7.01 9.84 11.15
C LEU A 106 6.53 9.16 9.86
N GLN A 107 6.56 9.86 8.73
CA GLN A 107 6.04 9.36 7.46
C GLN A 107 6.62 7.98 7.07
N PRO A 108 7.95 7.74 7.06
CA PRO A 108 8.48 6.42 6.71
C PRO A 108 8.03 5.31 7.67
N ALA A 109 7.90 5.65 8.96
CA ALA A 109 7.47 4.71 9.99
C ALA A 109 5.98 4.35 9.88
N ILE A 110 5.14 5.31 9.49
CA ILE A 110 3.71 5.11 9.24
C ILE A 110 3.53 4.30 7.96
N GLN A 111 4.17 4.72 6.86
CA GLN A 111 4.00 4.13 5.55
C GLN A 111 4.44 2.66 5.51
N GLY A 112 5.59 2.30 6.08
CA GLY A 112 6.04 0.91 6.12
C GLY A 112 5.04 -0.02 6.85
N ARG A 113 4.55 0.40 8.01
CA ARG A 113 3.53 -0.35 8.77
C ARG A 113 2.19 -0.43 8.04
N LEU A 114 1.81 0.65 7.38
CA LEU A 114 0.56 0.73 6.65
C LEU A 114 0.60 -0.18 5.41
N LEU A 115 1.73 -0.21 4.68
CA LEU A 115 1.95 -1.13 3.57
C LEU A 115 1.94 -2.58 4.05
N ASP A 116 2.60 -2.90 5.16
CA ASP A 116 2.54 -4.24 5.74
C ASP A 116 1.10 -4.67 6.04
N MET A 117 0.33 -3.82 6.72
CA MET A 117 -1.06 -4.12 7.06
C MET A 117 -1.92 -4.28 5.80
N VAL A 118 -1.79 -3.38 4.82
CA VAL A 118 -2.53 -3.45 3.57
C VAL A 118 -2.15 -4.69 2.76
N SER A 119 -0.86 -5.01 2.66
CA SER A 119 -0.38 -6.21 1.96
C SER A 119 -0.91 -7.49 2.61
N ILE A 120 -0.97 -7.56 3.94
CA ILE A 120 -1.55 -8.72 4.62
C ILE A 120 -3.05 -8.81 4.35
N ILE A 121 -3.79 -7.71 4.33
CA ILE A 121 -5.23 -7.72 4.02
C ILE A 121 -5.48 -8.14 2.57
N LEU A 122 -4.64 -7.69 1.63
CA LEU A 122 -4.82 -7.95 0.20
C LEU A 122 -4.24 -9.29 -0.27
N VAL A 123 -3.19 -9.80 0.36
CA VAL A 123 -2.41 -10.96 -0.10
C VAL A 123 -2.26 -12.04 0.97
N GLY A 124 -2.34 -11.66 2.25
CA GLY A 124 -2.05 -12.54 3.38
C GLY A 124 -0.58 -12.56 3.79
N VAL A 125 0.28 -11.76 3.15
CA VAL A 125 1.71 -11.66 3.47
C VAL A 125 2.14 -10.21 3.72
N PRO A 126 3.09 -9.95 4.64
CA PRO A 126 3.66 -8.62 4.85
C PRO A 126 4.32 -8.10 3.57
N PHE A 127 4.37 -6.77 3.43
CA PHE A 127 4.98 -6.16 2.27
C PHE A 127 6.49 -6.35 2.39
N ARG A 128 7.09 -6.97 1.38
CA ARG A 128 8.53 -6.97 1.22
C ARG A 128 8.81 -6.08 0.03
N PRO A 129 9.50 -4.93 0.21
CA PRO A 129 10.06 -4.23 -0.92
C PRO A 129 10.96 -5.26 -1.60
N SER A 130 10.61 -5.67 -2.82
CA SER A 130 11.41 -6.63 -3.55
C SER A 130 12.77 -5.99 -3.74
N GLN A 131 13.74 -6.33 -2.87
CA GLN A 131 15.12 -6.30 -3.26
C GLN A 131 15.18 -7.29 -4.41
N GLN A 132 15.39 -6.80 -5.64
CA GLN A 132 15.85 -7.66 -6.71
C GLN A 132 17.06 -8.41 -6.15
N SER A 133 16.85 -9.68 -5.87
CA SER A 133 17.63 -10.42 -4.90
C SER A 133 19.03 -10.63 -5.44
N LEU A 134 20.04 -10.20 -4.69
CA LEU A 134 21.38 -10.81 -4.77
C LEU A 134 21.27 -12.35 -4.64
N ASP A 135 20.25 -12.84 -3.94
CA ASP A 135 19.92 -14.27 -3.78
C ASP A 135 19.49 -14.95 -5.10
N ASP A 136 18.86 -14.24 -6.04
CA ASP A 136 18.49 -14.78 -7.36
C ASP A 136 19.71 -14.84 -8.29
N LEU A 137 20.71 -13.98 -8.04
CA LEU A 137 22.00 -14.06 -8.70
C LEU A 137 22.83 -15.22 -8.14
N GLU A 138 22.85 -15.45 -6.83
CA GLU A 138 23.52 -16.60 -6.22
C GLU A 138 22.91 -17.94 -6.64
N GLN A 139 21.58 -18.05 -6.72
CA GLN A 139 20.93 -19.27 -7.22
C GLN A 139 21.18 -19.50 -8.72
N ARG A 140 21.27 -18.43 -9.54
CA ARG A 140 21.59 -18.55 -10.97
C ARG A 140 23.08 -18.78 -11.25
N MET A 141 23.97 -18.34 -10.35
CA MET A 141 25.40 -18.65 -10.40
C MET A 141 25.72 -20.05 -9.86
N GLY A 142 24.91 -20.56 -8.93
CA GLY A 142 25.05 -21.89 -8.33
C GLY A 142 24.77 -23.07 -9.27
N THR A 143 24.15 -22.84 -10.44
CA THR A 143 23.84 -23.91 -11.41
C THR A 143 24.78 -23.93 -12.62
N MET A 144 25.84 -23.12 -12.63
CA MET A 144 26.73 -22.99 -13.79
C MET A 144 28.21 -23.04 -13.41
N SER A 145 28.64 -24.14 -12.80
CA SER A 145 30.06 -24.50 -12.80
C SER A 145 30.25 -25.92 -13.35
N MET A 146 30.85 -25.94 -14.52
CA MET A 146 31.13 -27.07 -15.40
C MET A 146 32.07 -28.10 -14.80
N HIS A 147 31.85 -29.33 -15.25
CA HIS A 147 32.81 -30.43 -15.25
C HIS A 147 34.22 -29.99 -15.67
N TYR A 148 35.20 -30.29 -14.83
CA TYR A 148 36.46 -30.88 -15.28
C TYR A 148 36.78 -32.08 -14.39
N ALA A 149 36.75 -33.26 -14.99
CA ALA A 149 37.27 -34.48 -14.41
C ALA A 149 38.79 -34.40 -14.30
N THR A 150 39.37 -34.91 -13.21
CA THR A 150 40.34 -36.03 -13.24
C THR A 150 40.84 -36.46 -11.85
N ALA A 151 40.77 -37.78 -11.66
CA ALA A 151 41.76 -38.67 -11.06
C ALA A 151 41.84 -38.91 -9.53
N GLN A 152 41.75 -40.22 -9.22
CA GLN A 152 42.40 -41.01 -8.16
C GLN A 152 41.64 -41.34 -6.86
N ASN A 153 40.99 -42.52 -6.92
CA ASN A 153 41.18 -43.71 -6.07
C ASN A 153 41.64 -43.54 -4.61
N GLY A 154 40.81 -44.10 -3.70
CA GLY A 154 41.27 -45.23 -2.88
C GLY A 154 41.27 -45.10 -1.34
N HIS A 155 40.35 -45.84 -0.72
CA HIS A 155 40.54 -46.66 0.50
C HIS A 155 40.72 -46.04 1.92
N ARG A 156 39.77 -46.47 2.77
CA ARG A 156 39.86 -47.03 4.15
C ARG A 156 40.17 -46.15 5.39
N SER A 157 39.23 -46.30 6.34
CA SER A 157 39.40 -46.56 7.79
C SER A 157 39.77 -45.42 8.74
N GLY A 158 39.06 -45.35 9.89
CA GLY A 158 39.64 -44.84 11.13
C GLY A 158 38.69 -44.16 12.11
N ALA A 159 38.15 -44.94 13.04
CA ALA A 159 38.04 -44.71 14.49
C ALA A 159 37.52 -43.38 15.10
N ALA A 160 36.72 -43.59 16.14
CA ALA A 160 36.21 -42.64 17.13
C ALA A 160 37.29 -41.87 17.91
N ALA A 161 36.93 -40.69 18.44
CA ALA A 161 37.26 -40.30 19.82
C ALA A 161 36.49 -39.04 20.27
N ASN A 162 35.93 -39.16 21.47
CA ASN A 162 35.47 -38.11 22.38
C ASN A 162 36.54 -37.04 22.65
N GLY A 163 36.08 -35.82 22.97
CA GLY A 163 36.92 -34.83 23.66
C GLY A 163 36.24 -33.47 23.83
N ASN A 164 35.63 -33.25 25.00
CA ASN A 164 35.15 -31.97 25.50
C ASN A 164 36.24 -30.88 25.49
N THR A 165 35.88 -29.65 25.13
CA THR A 165 36.43 -28.44 25.77
C THR A 165 35.35 -27.35 25.84
N ALA A 166 35.11 -26.92 27.07
CA ALA A 166 34.26 -25.80 27.42
C ALA A 166 35.02 -24.46 27.32
N ASN A 167 34.22 -23.39 27.24
CA ASN A 167 34.49 -21.99 27.59
C ASN A 167 35.24 -21.10 26.58
N GLY A 168 34.50 -20.10 26.10
CA GLY A 168 34.99 -18.92 25.40
C GLY A 168 33.85 -17.93 25.12
N ALA A 169 33.24 -17.38 26.17
CA ALA A 169 32.31 -16.28 26.06
C ALA A 169 32.99 -15.07 25.41
N SER A 170 32.40 -14.50 24.35
CA SER A 170 32.73 -13.18 23.80
C SER A 170 31.60 -12.69 22.89
N SER A 171 30.56 -12.14 23.54
CA SER A 171 29.87 -10.91 23.18
C SER A 171 29.82 -10.51 21.69
N ARG A 172 28.66 -10.73 21.05
CA ARG A 172 28.20 -9.89 19.92
C ARG A 172 26.68 -9.79 19.75
N ASP A 173 25.88 -10.24 20.71
CA ASP A 173 24.41 -10.19 20.66
C ASP A 173 23.82 -9.20 21.67
N ALA A 174 24.08 -7.89 21.47
CA ALA A 174 23.56 -6.86 22.36
C ALA A 174 22.94 -5.64 21.67
N TYR A 175 22.64 -5.67 20.36
CA TYR A 175 22.01 -4.51 19.70
C TYR A 175 21.01 -4.81 18.57
N ALA A 176 20.37 -5.98 18.58
CA ALA A 176 19.37 -6.38 17.57
C ALA A 176 17.97 -6.69 18.14
N GLY A 177 17.64 -6.21 19.35
CA GLY A 177 16.34 -6.44 19.99
C GLY A 177 15.57 -5.13 20.17
N SER A 178 14.72 -4.76 19.21
CA SER A 178 13.67 -3.74 19.36
C SER A 178 12.75 -3.63 18.12
N VAL A 179 13.28 -3.84 16.92
CA VAL A 179 12.53 -3.56 15.67
C VAL A 179 11.62 -4.74 15.24
N SER A 180 11.94 -5.99 15.58
CA SER A 180 11.15 -7.16 15.13
C SER A 180 9.80 -7.33 15.87
N ASP A 181 9.68 -6.83 17.09
CA ASP A 181 8.47 -7.03 17.91
C ASP A 181 7.34 -6.06 17.53
N SER A 182 7.71 -4.89 16.97
CA SER A 182 6.77 -3.85 16.52
C SER A 182 6.04 -4.27 15.24
N THR A 183 6.77 -4.78 14.24
CA THR A 183 6.19 -5.36 13.02
C THR A 183 5.28 -6.54 13.34
N SER A 184 5.64 -7.37 14.33
CA SER A 184 4.83 -8.51 14.78
C SER A 184 3.42 -8.11 15.25
N LEU A 185 3.26 -6.97 15.92
CA LEU A 185 1.94 -6.50 16.37
C LEU A 185 1.04 -6.09 15.20
N VAL A 186 1.59 -5.35 14.24
CA VAL A 186 0.85 -4.94 13.02
C VAL A 186 0.46 -6.18 12.21
N VAL A 187 1.39 -7.12 12.03
CA VAL A 187 1.15 -8.37 11.31
C VAL A 187 0.05 -9.19 11.98
N ARG A 188 0.09 -9.32 13.32
CA ARG A 188 -0.94 -10.02 14.09
C ARG A 188 -2.30 -9.33 13.99
N ALA A 189 -2.34 -8.01 14.05
CA ALA A 189 -3.56 -7.24 13.91
C ALA A 189 -4.18 -7.46 12.52
N ALA A 190 -3.37 -7.36 11.47
CA ALA A 190 -3.79 -7.56 10.10
C ALA A 190 -4.33 -8.97 9.84
N ASN A 191 -3.67 -10.00 10.38
CA ASN A 191 -4.12 -11.39 10.27
C ASN A 191 -5.45 -11.68 10.99
N ASN A 192 -5.82 -10.88 11.99
CA ASN A 192 -7.11 -11.02 12.68
C ASN A 192 -8.26 -10.31 11.96
N ILE A 193 -7.99 -9.56 10.89
CA ILE A 193 -9.02 -8.87 10.12
C ILE A 193 -9.73 -9.89 9.24
N HIS A 194 -11.04 -10.01 9.39
CA HIS A 194 -11.85 -10.80 8.48
C HIS A 194 -11.93 -10.08 7.13
N VAL A 195 -11.32 -10.67 6.10
CA VAL A 195 -11.31 -10.11 4.74
C VAL A 195 -12.72 -10.13 4.17
N THR A 196 -13.31 -8.94 4.03
CA THR A 196 -14.60 -8.68 3.39
C THR A 196 -14.41 -7.72 2.22
N ASN A 197 -15.45 -7.56 1.38
CA ASN A 197 -15.39 -6.58 0.28
C ASN A 197 -15.14 -5.16 0.79
N ASP A 198 -15.68 -4.79 1.95
CA ASP A 198 -15.52 -3.45 2.53
C ASP A 198 -14.10 -3.21 3.04
N THR A 199 -13.48 -4.22 3.64
CA THR A 199 -12.06 -4.12 4.06
C THR A 199 -11.12 -4.08 2.86
N LEU A 200 -11.43 -4.81 1.78
CA LEU A 200 -10.67 -4.74 0.52
C LEU A 200 -10.78 -3.35 -0.12
N VAL A 201 -12.00 -2.79 -0.17
CA VAL A 201 -12.25 -1.43 -0.64
C VAL A 201 -11.45 -0.42 0.18
N LEU A 202 -11.46 -0.55 1.51
CA LEU A 202 -10.70 0.33 2.38
C LEU A 202 -9.19 0.18 2.16
N ALA A 203 -8.67 -1.04 2.04
CA ALA A 203 -7.24 -1.30 1.80
C ALA A 203 -6.76 -0.71 0.46
N LEU A 204 -7.53 -0.90 -0.61
CA LEU A 204 -7.23 -0.31 -1.93
C LEU A 204 -7.34 1.23 -1.88
N ARG A 205 -8.32 1.76 -1.17
CA ARG A 205 -8.46 3.21 -0.94
C ARG A 205 -7.28 3.76 -0.15
N THR A 206 -6.74 3.04 0.83
CA THR A 206 -5.54 3.43 1.56
C THR A 206 -4.33 3.54 0.62
N LEU A 207 -4.14 2.58 -0.30
CA LEU A 207 -3.09 2.65 -1.32
C LEU A 207 -3.19 3.87 -2.23
N ARG A 208 -4.41 4.38 -2.44
CA ARG A 208 -4.64 5.61 -3.21
C ARG A 208 -4.30 6.86 -2.42
N ILE A 209 -4.68 6.95 -1.14
CA ILE A 209 -4.68 8.22 -0.41
C ILE A 209 -3.29 8.56 0.14
N PHE A 210 -2.51 7.55 0.52
CA PHE A 210 -1.15 7.74 1.02
C PHE A 210 -0.13 7.72 -0.11
N ASP A 211 0.94 8.51 0.03
CA ASP A 211 2.01 8.59 -0.96
C ASP A 211 3.13 7.59 -0.65
N PHE A 212 3.13 6.44 -1.33
CA PHE A 212 4.15 5.41 -1.18
C PHE A 212 5.28 5.52 -2.21
N SER A 213 5.54 6.71 -2.75
CA SER A 213 6.54 6.92 -3.81
C SER A 213 7.98 6.57 -3.43
N GLU A 214 8.30 6.47 -2.14
CA GLU A 214 9.61 6.02 -1.65
C GLU A 214 9.83 4.50 -1.78
N GLU A 215 8.74 3.73 -1.93
CA GLU A 215 8.78 2.27 -2.00
C GLU A 215 8.55 1.77 -3.44
N ASN A 216 9.27 0.72 -3.85
CA ASN A 216 9.07 0.14 -5.17
C ASN A 216 7.83 -0.76 -5.19
N LEU A 217 6.69 -0.19 -5.61
CA LEU A 217 5.42 -0.90 -5.70
C LEU A 217 5.23 -1.68 -7.02
N SER A 218 6.21 -1.73 -7.91
CA SER A 218 6.07 -2.31 -9.27
C SER A 218 5.55 -3.75 -9.26
N GLU A 219 6.19 -4.62 -8.48
CA GLU A 219 5.81 -6.03 -8.39
C GLU A 219 4.50 -6.22 -7.63
N PHE A 220 4.29 -5.42 -6.59
CA PHE A 220 3.06 -5.44 -5.81
C PHE A 220 1.85 -5.04 -6.66
N VAL A 221 1.96 -3.98 -7.46
CA VAL A 221 0.92 -3.58 -8.41
C VAL A 221 0.65 -4.70 -9.41
N ARG A 222 1.71 -5.20 -10.06
CA ARG A 222 1.60 -6.20 -11.13
C ARG A 222 0.97 -7.52 -10.65
N ASN A 223 1.46 -8.07 -9.54
CA ASN A 223 1.11 -9.41 -9.10
C ASN A 223 -0.09 -9.41 -8.14
N GLU A 224 -0.23 -8.38 -7.31
CA GLU A 224 -1.16 -8.39 -6.18
C GLU A 224 -2.35 -7.46 -6.36
N ILE A 225 -2.18 -6.27 -6.95
CA ILE A 225 -3.28 -5.30 -7.07
C ILE A 225 -4.09 -5.55 -8.36
N LEU A 226 -3.44 -5.85 -9.49
CA LEU A 226 -4.13 -6.04 -10.78
C LEU A 226 -5.18 -7.16 -10.79
N ARG A 227 -5.08 -8.17 -9.90
CA ARG A 227 -6.11 -9.21 -9.77
C ARG A 227 -7.45 -8.67 -9.29
N TYR A 228 -7.46 -7.56 -8.56
CA TYR A 228 -8.70 -6.97 -8.04
C TYR A 228 -9.53 -6.28 -9.11
N LEU A 229 -8.97 -6.06 -10.31
CA LEU A 229 -9.70 -5.55 -11.47
C LEU A 229 -10.75 -6.55 -12.00
N THR A 230 -10.66 -7.83 -11.67
CA THR A 230 -11.64 -8.86 -12.06
C THR A 230 -12.46 -9.38 -10.88
N ASN A 231 -12.44 -8.68 -9.74
CA ASN A 231 -13.17 -9.07 -8.54
C ASN A 231 -14.69 -9.08 -8.79
N SER A 232 -15.44 -9.96 -8.11
CA SER A 232 -16.90 -10.06 -8.25
C SER A 232 -17.63 -8.77 -7.84
N SER A 233 -17.14 -8.05 -6.83
CA SER A 233 -17.72 -6.79 -6.37
C SER A 233 -17.29 -5.62 -7.23
N ALA A 234 -18.26 -4.90 -7.80
CA ALA A 234 -18.01 -3.69 -8.57
C ALA A 234 -17.30 -2.59 -7.74
N ALA A 235 -17.62 -2.48 -6.45
CA ALA A 235 -16.97 -1.50 -5.56
C ALA A 235 -15.46 -1.76 -5.42
N VAL A 236 -15.07 -3.03 -5.29
CA VAL A 236 -13.66 -3.43 -5.22
C VAL A 236 -12.96 -3.13 -6.55
N ARG A 237 -13.58 -3.46 -7.70
CA ARG A 237 -13.01 -3.16 -9.02
C ARG A 237 -12.79 -1.66 -9.24
N LYS A 238 -13.76 -0.81 -8.87
CA LYS A 238 -13.64 0.66 -8.97
C LYS A 238 -12.44 1.18 -8.18
N GLU A 239 -12.31 0.74 -6.92
CA GLU A 239 -11.21 1.21 -6.07
C GLU A 239 -9.86 0.62 -6.51
N ALA A 240 -9.83 -0.60 -7.05
CA ALA A 240 -8.62 -1.18 -7.64
C ALA A 240 -8.14 -0.37 -8.86
N ILE A 241 -9.06 0.00 -9.77
CA ILE A 241 -8.75 0.88 -10.91
C ILE A 241 -8.16 2.19 -10.42
N HIS A 242 -8.77 2.80 -9.42
CA HIS A 242 -8.33 4.09 -8.91
C HIS A 242 -6.98 4.00 -8.20
N ALA A 243 -6.75 2.94 -7.40
CA ALA A 243 -5.49 2.71 -6.69
C ALA A 243 -4.34 2.47 -7.67
N VAL A 244 -4.49 1.54 -8.62
CA VAL A 244 -3.47 1.22 -9.63
C VAL A 244 -3.15 2.46 -10.47
N SER A 245 -4.18 3.17 -10.93
CA SER A 245 -3.97 4.37 -11.74
C SER A 245 -3.23 5.44 -10.94
N HIS A 246 -3.58 5.64 -9.67
CA HIS A 246 -2.93 6.62 -8.81
C HIS A 246 -1.46 6.29 -8.58
N ILE A 247 -1.13 5.04 -8.23
CA ILE A 247 0.26 4.60 -8.00
C ILE A 247 1.12 4.87 -9.24
N VAL A 248 0.63 4.49 -10.43
CA VAL A 248 1.39 4.67 -11.67
C VAL A 248 1.50 6.14 -12.08
N MET A 249 0.50 6.98 -11.79
CA MET A 249 0.55 8.41 -12.07
C MET A 249 1.48 9.17 -11.11
N ALA A 250 1.55 8.75 -9.85
CA ALA A 250 2.33 9.40 -8.80
C ALA A 250 3.84 9.15 -8.99
N ASP A 251 4.22 7.90 -9.24
CA ASP A 251 5.62 7.47 -9.27
C ASP A 251 6.32 7.89 -10.59
N PRO A 252 7.41 8.68 -10.51
CA PRO A 252 8.21 9.07 -11.67
C PRO A 252 8.77 7.90 -12.50
N LEU A 253 8.97 6.72 -11.90
CA LEU A 253 9.52 5.55 -12.57
C LEU A 253 8.68 5.13 -13.78
N TYR A 254 7.36 5.25 -13.69
CA TYR A 254 6.45 4.89 -14.78
C TYR A 254 6.27 6.01 -15.82
N ARG A 255 6.67 7.25 -15.49
CA ARG A 255 6.70 8.35 -16.46
C ARG A 255 7.90 8.25 -17.40
N SER A 256 8.94 7.53 -16.98
CA SER A 256 10.07 7.21 -17.84
C SER A 256 9.62 6.28 -18.97
N MET A 257 9.91 6.66 -20.22
CA MET A 257 9.69 5.80 -21.40
C MET A 257 10.73 4.66 -21.51
N ALA A 258 11.57 4.46 -20.50
CA ALA A 258 12.62 3.45 -20.46
C ALA A 258 12.74 2.79 -19.09
N GLY A 259 13.12 1.51 -19.08
CA GLY A 259 13.36 0.70 -17.88
C GLY A 259 12.24 -0.27 -17.52
N ALA A 260 12.39 -0.96 -16.39
CA ALA A 260 11.45 -1.99 -15.92
C ALA A 260 10.02 -1.47 -15.66
N GLY A 261 9.89 -0.17 -15.34
CA GLY A 261 8.59 0.49 -15.15
C GLY A 261 7.72 0.52 -16.40
N VAL A 262 8.32 0.51 -17.60
CA VAL A 262 7.59 0.53 -18.89
C VAL A 262 6.73 -0.72 -19.07
N GLU A 263 7.24 -1.88 -18.64
CA GLU A 263 6.49 -3.14 -18.75
C GLU A 263 5.30 -3.17 -17.80
N VAL A 264 5.50 -2.75 -16.53
CA VAL A 264 4.42 -2.63 -15.54
C VAL A 264 3.35 -1.66 -16.05
N ALA A 265 3.75 -0.46 -16.48
CA ALA A 265 2.84 0.55 -16.96
C ALA A 265 2.08 0.09 -18.22
N SER A 266 2.74 -0.62 -19.12
CA SER A 266 2.10 -1.22 -20.28
C SER A 266 1.03 -2.24 -19.89
N GLU A 267 1.33 -3.12 -18.95
CA GLU A 267 0.38 -4.12 -18.47
C GLU A 267 -0.80 -3.47 -17.75
N VAL A 268 -0.53 -2.50 -16.87
CA VAL A 268 -1.56 -1.71 -16.19
C VAL A 268 -2.51 -1.06 -17.19
N VAL A 269 -1.97 -0.33 -18.19
CA VAL A 269 -2.80 0.34 -19.20
C VAL A 269 -3.63 -0.67 -20.00
N GLN A 270 -3.05 -1.80 -20.39
CA GLN A 270 -3.79 -2.85 -21.09
C GLN A 270 -4.95 -3.40 -20.24
N ARG A 271 -4.73 -3.67 -18.95
CA ARG A 271 -5.78 -4.14 -18.03
C ARG A 271 -6.84 -3.08 -17.79
N LEU A 272 -6.46 -1.80 -17.70
CA LEU A 272 -7.41 -0.69 -17.53
C LEU A 272 -8.30 -0.50 -18.77
N VAL A 273 -7.72 -0.56 -19.97
CA VAL A 273 -8.49 -0.49 -21.24
C VAL A 273 -9.41 -1.70 -21.36
N SER A 274 -8.92 -2.90 -21.02
CA SER A 274 -9.74 -4.11 -21.00
C SER A 274 -10.91 -4.01 -20.01
N ALA A 275 -10.66 -3.50 -18.79
CA ALA A 275 -11.71 -3.25 -17.81
C ALA A 275 -12.72 -2.19 -18.31
N ALA A 276 -12.25 -1.15 -18.99
CA ALA A 276 -13.12 -0.14 -19.58
C ALA A 276 -14.10 -0.74 -20.61
N VAL A 277 -13.65 -1.71 -21.42
CA VAL A 277 -14.46 -2.31 -22.51
C VAL A 277 -15.36 -3.44 -22.02
N ILE A 278 -14.85 -4.31 -21.15
CA ILE A 278 -15.48 -5.61 -20.86
C ILE A 278 -16.40 -5.54 -19.63
N ASP A 279 -16.24 -4.55 -18.74
CA ASP A 279 -16.96 -4.56 -17.46
C ASP A 279 -18.48 -4.37 -17.63
N VAL A 280 -19.23 -5.20 -16.92
CA VAL A 280 -20.70 -5.15 -16.91
C VAL A 280 -21.23 -3.89 -16.21
N ASP A 281 -20.50 -3.35 -15.24
CA ASP A 281 -20.91 -2.20 -14.45
C ASP A 281 -20.51 -0.88 -15.13
N ARG A 282 -21.51 -0.08 -15.46
CA ARG A 282 -21.34 1.21 -16.14
C ARG A 282 -20.39 2.17 -15.45
N ASP A 283 -20.39 2.20 -14.13
CA ASP A 283 -19.59 3.14 -13.37
C ASP A 283 -18.13 2.67 -13.28
N VAL A 284 -17.90 1.34 -13.30
CA VAL A 284 -16.54 0.78 -13.43
C VAL A 284 -15.95 1.17 -14.78
N ARG A 285 -16.71 1.00 -15.88
CA ARG A 285 -16.27 1.42 -17.23
C ARG A 285 -15.96 2.91 -17.28
N LEU A 286 -16.86 3.74 -16.75
CA LEU A 286 -16.66 5.19 -16.66
C LEU A 286 -15.42 5.55 -15.85
N MET A 287 -15.22 4.94 -14.68
CA MET A 287 -14.05 5.15 -13.83
C MET A 287 -12.75 4.82 -14.57
N ALA A 288 -12.69 3.69 -15.28
CA ALA A 288 -11.52 3.30 -16.06
C ALA A 288 -11.18 4.36 -17.11
N VAL A 289 -12.15 4.80 -17.91
CA VAL A 289 -11.93 5.81 -18.96
C VAL A 289 -11.57 7.18 -18.35
N GLN A 290 -12.15 7.56 -17.22
CA GLN A 290 -11.80 8.78 -16.51
C GLN A 290 -10.34 8.75 -16.02
N MET A 291 -9.85 7.61 -15.53
CA MET A 291 -8.45 7.45 -15.13
C MET A 291 -7.51 7.53 -16.33
N LEU A 292 -7.84 6.86 -17.45
CA LEU A 292 -7.10 6.97 -18.71
C LEU A 292 -7.06 8.41 -19.25
N LYS A 293 -8.15 9.16 -19.09
CA LYS A 293 -8.19 10.59 -19.44
C LYS A 293 -7.30 11.45 -18.55
N LYS A 294 -7.25 11.19 -17.24
CA LYS A 294 -6.42 11.97 -16.31
C LYS A 294 -4.92 11.67 -16.46
N GLY A 295 -4.55 10.41 -16.68
CA GLY A 295 -3.15 9.98 -16.74
C GLY A 295 -2.48 10.21 -18.09
N ILE A 296 -1.88 11.38 -18.30
CA ILE A 296 -1.10 11.70 -19.51
C ILE A 296 0.09 10.72 -19.68
N CYS A 297 0.66 10.22 -18.57
CA CYS A 297 1.72 9.21 -18.60
C CYS A 297 1.29 7.90 -19.27
N PHE A 298 0.00 7.63 -19.40
CA PHE A 298 -0.50 6.45 -20.09
C PHE A 298 -0.47 6.59 -21.62
N ASP A 299 -0.37 7.79 -22.17
CA ASP A 299 -0.53 8.04 -23.61
C ASP A 299 0.48 7.26 -24.46
N PHE A 300 1.73 7.12 -23.98
CA PHE A 300 2.75 6.32 -24.65
C PHE A 300 2.32 4.85 -24.81
N HIS A 301 1.72 4.28 -23.76
CA HIS A 301 1.27 2.88 -23.74
C HIS A 301 -0.09 2.71 -24.45
N MET A 302 -0.99 3.68 -24.31
CA MET A 302 -2.28 3.69 -25.03
C MET A 302 -2.11 3.87 -26.53
N GLY A 303 -1.02 4.50 -26.99
CA GLY A 303 -0.69 4.67 -28.40
C GLY A 303 -0.36 3.38 -29.15
N LYS A 304 -0.27 2.24 -28.46
CA LYS A 304 -0.11 0.92 -29.08
C LYS A 304 -1.37 0.55 -29.87
N ALA A 305 -1.19 -0.09 -31.02
CA ALA A 305 -2.28 -0.37 -31.97
C ALA A 305 -3.47 -1.12 -31.34
N GLN A 306 -3.21 -2.14 -30.49
CA GLN A 306 -4.26 -2.90 -29.81
C GLN A 306 -5.10 -2.02 -28.88
N ASN A 307 -4.44 -1.23 -28.02
CA ASN A 307 -5.13 -0.34 -27.07
C ASN A 307 -5.97 0.71 -27.81
N ILE A 308 -5.46 1.26 -28.93
CA ILE A 308 -6.24 2.19 -29.77
C ILE A 308 -7.50 1.50 -30.31
N GLN A 309 -7.39 0.28 -30.83
CA GLN A 309 -8.54 -0.47 -31.35
C GLN A 309 -9.61 -0.67 -30.26
N ASP A 310 -9.19 -1.07 -29.07
CA ASP A 310 -10.08 -1.29 -27.93
C ASP A 310 -10.76 0.02 -27.48
N LEU A 311 -10.02 1.15 -27.48
CA LEU A 311 -10.60 2.47 -27.18
C LEU A 311 -11.65 2.90 -28.22
N PHE A 312 -11.50 2.53 -29.49
CA PHE A 312 -12.53 2.79 -30.51
C PHE A 312 -13.82 1.99 -30.27
N LEU A 313 -13.77 0.83 -29.61
CA LEU A 313 -14.97 0.08 -29.23
C LEU A 313 -15.83 0.86 -28.23
N LEU A 314 -15.18 1.59 -27.30
CA LEU A 314 -15.86 2.42 -26.29
C LEU A 314 -16.63 3.61 -26.87
N LEU A 315 -16.35 4.02 -28.11
CA LEU A 315 -17.16 5.04 -28.78
C LEU A 315 -18.59 4.56 -29.05
N ASN A 316 -18.83 3.25 -28.98
CA ASN A 316 -20.15 2.64 -29.10
C ASN A 316 -20.69 2.17 -27.73
N ASP A 317 -20.10 2.59 -26.60
CA ASP A 317 -20.60 2.25 -25.27
C ASP A 317 -22.05 2.73 -25.08
N GLU A 318 -22.86 2.01 -24.32
CA GLU A 318 -24.25 2.38 -24.01
C GLU A 318 -24.33 3.72 -23.25
N VAL A 319 -23.32 4.04 -22.43
CA VAL A 319 -23.27 5.25 -21.60
C VAL A 319 -22.65 6.40 -22.38
N PHE A 320 -23.41 7.49 -22.53
CA PHE A 320 -22.93 8.69 -23.23
C PHE A 320 -21.67 9.29 -22.60
N GLU A 321 -21.56 9.32 -21.27
CA GLU A 321 -20.40 9.88 -20.58
C GLU A 321 -19.11 9.10 -20.88
N VAL A 322 -19.20 7.78 -21.03
CA VAL A 322 -18.07 6.93 -21.45
C VAL A 322 -17.64 7.31 -22.87
N ARG A 323 -18.60 7.38 -23.80
CA ARG A 323 -18.35 7.77 -25.20
C ARG A 323 -17.67 9.14 -25.30
N LEU A 324 -18.18 10.13 -24.56
CA LEU A 324 -17.63 11.50 -24.58
C LEU A 324 -16.22 11.54 -23.98
N THR A 325 -16.00 10.83 -22.88
CA THR A 325 -14.70 10.80 -22.19
C THR A 325 -13.66 10.10 -23.05
N VAL A 326 -13.99 8.97 -23.68
CA VAL A 326 -13.05 8.25 -24.56
C VAL A 326 -12.74 9.03 -25.82
N LEU A 327 -13.70 9.79 -26.38
CA LEU A 327 -13.45 10.65 -27.54
C LEU A 327 -12.37 11.70 -27.22
N ALA A 328 -12.37 12.27 -26.01
CA ALA A 328 -11.32 13.18 -25.56
C ALA A 328 -9.95 12.47 -25.45
N VAL A 329 -9.92 11.22 -24.99
CA VAL A 329 -8.68 10.41 -24.93
C VAL A 329 -8.15 10.14 -26.34
N ILE A 330 -9.00 9.70 -27.26
CA ILE A 330 -8.63 9.44 -28.65
C ILE A 330 -8.14 10.71 -29.35
N GLY A 331 -8.81 11.85 -29.11
CA GLY A 331 -8.37 13.15 -29.62
C GLY A 331 -6.97 13.52 -29.16
N ARG A 332 -6.63 13.24 -27.89
CA ARG A 332 -5.27 13.42 -27.37
C ARG A 332 -4.27 12.46 -28.03
N LEU A 333 -4.64 11.19 -28.21
CA LEU A 333 -3.81 10.18 -28.86
C LEU A 333 -3.59 10.43 -30.36
N ALA A 334 -4.46 11.19 -31.03
CA ALA A 334 -4.27 11.56 -32.43
C ALA A 334 -2.96 12.34 -32.65
N ASN A 335 -2.51 13.11 -31.65
CA ASN A 335 -1.22 13.80 -31.70
C ASN A 335 -0.03 12.86 -31.49
N MET A 336 -0.23 11.74 -30.78
CA MET A 336 0.82 10.77 -30.47
C MET A 336 0.99 9.73 -31.60
N ASN A 337 -0.11 9.20 -32.12
CA ASN A 337 -0.10 8.17 -33.16
C ASN A 337 -1.18 8.41 -34.23
N PRO A 338 -1.01 9.44 -35.09
CA PRO A 338 -2.00 9.80 -36.10
C PRO A 338 -2.24 8.69 -37.12
N ALA A 339 -1.24 7.85 -37.41
CA ALA A 339 -1.35 6.77 -38.39
C ALA A 339 -2.43 5.74 -38.02
N HIS A 340 -2.57 5.45 -36.72
CA HIS A 340 -3.58 4.49 -36.24
C HIS A 340 -4.90 5.15 -35.87
N VAL A 341 -4.89 6.42 -35.43
CA VAL A 341 -6.11 7.12 -34.96
C VAL A 341 -6.88 7.77 -36.11
N MET A 342 -6.21 8.51 -37.00
CA MET A 342 -6.86 9.35 -38.01
C MET A 342 -7.69 8.58 -39.04
N PRO A 343 -7.30 7.39 -39.54
CA PRO A 343 -8.15 6.61 -40.44
C PRO A 343 -9.46 6.17 -39.79
N SER A 344 -9.45 5.86 -38.49
CA SER A 344 -10.65 5.45 -37.76
C SER A 344 -11.55 6.65 -37.45
N LEU A 345 -11.00 7.79 -37.02
CA LEU A 345 -11.77 9.02 -36.84
C LEU A 345 -12.44 9.49 -38.15
N ARG A 346 -11.72 9.42 -39.29
CA ARG A 346 -12.28 9.79 -40.60
C ARG A 346 -13.46 8.92 -41.04
N ARG A 347 -13.55 7.66 -40.59
CA ARG A 347 -14.68 6.78 -40.89
C ARG A 347 -15.93 7.09 -40.06
N MET A 348 -15.80 7.86 -38.99
CA MET A 348 -16.90 8.16 -38.06
C MET A 348 -17.65 9.45 -38.39
N VAL A 349 -17.04 10.35 -39.17
CA VAL A 349 -17.64 11.62 -39.63
C VAL A 349 -18.28 11.41 -40.99
#